data_AF-A0A8J2X9R5-F1
#
_entry.id   AF-A0A8J2X9R5-F1
#
_cell.length_a   1.000
_cell.length_b   1.000
_cell.length_c   1.000
_cell.angle_alpha   90.00
_cell.angle_beta   90.00
_cell.angle_gamma   90.00
#
_symmetry.space_group_name_H-M   'P 1'
#
loop_
_entity.id
_entity.type
_entity.pdbx_description
1 polymer ?
#
loop_
_entity_poly.entity_id
_entity_poly.type
_entity_poly.pdbx_seq_one_letter_code
_entity_poly.pdbx_strand_id
1 'polypeptide(L)'
;MLFKRSLSNPPTYFSGPLRKPILEFAMVISVVTLCFFAVDNYRVRTTLVDELHAQRLHAREQHELLVRQVGAARKKRELQILNERKSYQIREMKLALHIAMLRNQLQDAGIDPVSVNKCLQEYHRSVKMENSVSNVSGTTLWLADDELKSLLPNVREYSDNRR
;
A
#
# COMPACT_ATOMS: atom_id res chain seq x y z
N MET A 1 -66.31 -41.10 -7.26
CA MET A 1 -65.80 -42.41 -6.81
C MET A 1 -64.48 -42.18 -6.07
N LEU A 2 -64.48 -42.41 -4.76
CA LEU A 2 -63.40 -42.15 -3.80
C LEU A 2 -62.53 -43.40 -3.65
N PHE A 3 -61.25 -43.34 -4.03
CA PHE A 3 -60.27 -44.36 -3.66
C PHE A 3 -59.56 -43.95 -2.37
N LYS A 4 -60.09 -44.43 -1.23
CA LYS A 4 -59.35 -44.46 0.05
C LYS A 4 -58.16 -45.41 -0.11
N ARG A 5 -56.95 -44.87 -0.26
CA ARG A 5 -55.71 -45.65 -0.09
C ARG A 5 -55.54 -45.94 1.41
N SER A 6 -55.86 -47.17 1.80
CA SER A 6 -55.52 -47.71 3.11
C SER A 6 -54.00 -47.78 3.23
N LEU A 7 -53.42 -46.92 4.07
CA LEU A 7 -52.06 -47.09 4.59
C LEU A 7 -52.09 -48.29 5.54
N SER A 8 -51.90 -49.48 4.98
CA SER A 8 -51.60 -50.66 5.79
C SER A 8 -50.22 -50.44 6.41
N ASN A 9 -50.17 -50.39 7.73
CA ASN A 9 -48.91 -50.46 8.47
C ASN A 9 -48.13 -51.71 7.97
N PRO A 10 -46.80 -51.61 7.82
CA PRO A 10 -46.02 -52.77 7.42
C PRO A 10 -46.28 -53.89 8.44
N PRO A 11 -46.42 -55.15 7.98
CA PRO A 11 -46.80 -56.21 8.88
C PRO A 11 -45.67 -56.41 9.90
N THR A 12 -46.02 -56.28 11.18
CA THR A 12 -45.14 -56.55 12.32
C THR A 12 -44.95 -58.06 12.46
N TYR A 13 -44.27 -58.69 11.50
CA TYR A 13 -43.90 -60.10 11.53
C TYR A 13 -42.65 -60.38 12.36
N PHE A 14 -42.48 -59.79 13.54
CA PHE A 14 -41.31 -60.10 14.39
C PHE A 14 -41.63 -60.18 15.88
N SER A 15 -42.61 -61.02 16.25
CA SER A 15 -42.86 -61.46 17.63
C SER A 15 -42.26 -62.85 17.88
N GLY A 16 -40.94 -62.98 17.72
CA GLY A 16 -40.18 -64.11 18.28
C GLY A 16 -39.46 -63.67 19.56
N PRO A 17 -39.44 -64.48 20.64
CA PRO A 17 -38.83 -64.09 21.92
C PRO A 17 -37.32 -63.81 21.81
N LEU A 18 -36.65 -64.35 20.77
CA LEU A 18 -35.22 -64.12 20.51
C LEU A 18 -34.87 -62.80 19.81
N ARG A 19 -35.82 -62.06 19.22
CA ARG A 19 -35.51 -60.81 18.48
C ARG A 19 -35.49 -59.56 19.36
N LYS A 20 -36.27 -59.54 20.43
CA LYS A 20 -36.28 -58.47 21.44
C LYS A 20 -34.90 -58.25 22.09
N PRO A 21 -34.19 -59.29 22.57
CA PRO A 21 -32.86 -59.09 23.16
C PRO A 21 -31.85 -58.61 22.12
N ILE A 22 -31.88 -59.13 20.87
CA ILE A 22 -30.95 -58.68 19.81
C ILE A 22 -31.17 -57.20 19.47
N LEU A 23 -32.43 -56.75 19.43
CA LEU A 23 -32.78 -55.35 19.23
C LEU A 23 -32.31 -54.46 20.39
N GLU A 24 -32.48 -54.92 21.62
CA GLU A 24 -32.00 -54.23 22.83
C GLU A 24 -30.47 -54.12 22.84
N PHE A 25 -29.76 -55.20 22.48
CA PHE A 25 -28.30 -55.17 22.30
C PHE A 25 -27.87 -54.21 21.18
N ALA A 26 -28.57 -54.20 20.04
CA ALA A 26 -28.29 -53.28 18.94
C ALA A 26 -28.54 -51.81 19.34
N MET A 27 -29.56 -51.54 20.15
CA MET A 27 -29.80 -50.20 20.71
C MET A 27 -28.71 -49.77 21.70
N VAL A 28 -28.25 -50.67 22.56
CA VAL A 28 -27.16 -50.35 23.49
C VAL A 28 -25.87 -50.07 22.70
N ILE A 29 -25.55 -50.90 21.70
CA ILE A 29 -24.39 -50.69 20.84
C ILE A 29 -24.52 -49.37 20.08
N SER A 30 -25.68 -49.05 19.51
CA SER A 30 -25.87 -47.79 18.78
C SER A 30 -25.69 -46.57 19.68
N VAL A 31 -26.26 -46.59 20.89
CA VAL A 31 -26.08 -45.51 21.88
C VAL A 31 -24.61 -45.39 22.29
N VAL A 32 -23.90 -46.50 22.53
CA VAL A 32 -22.48 -46.49 22.87
C VAL A 32 -21.63 -45.91 21.73
N THR A 33 -21.89 -46.32 20.48
CA THR A 33 -21.18 -45.77 19.31
C THR A 33 -21.47 -44.27 19.12
N LEU A 34 -22.72 -43.84 19.32
CA LEU A 34 -23.09 -42.43 19.22
C LEU A 34 -22.42 -41.59 20.31
N CYS A 35 -22.37 -42.10 21.55
CA CYS A 35 -21.66 -41.45 22.65
C CYS A 35 -20.15 -41.36 22.37
N PHE A 36 -19.54 -42.42 21.83
CA PHE A 36 -18.14 -42.41 21.45
C PHE A 36 -17.85 -41.34 20.39
N PHE A 37 -18.65 -41.30 19.31
CA PHE A 37 -18.51 -40.28 18.27
C PHE A 37 -18.78 -38.86 18.78
N ALA A 38 -19.73 -38.68 19.71
CA ALA A 38 -20.00 -37.37 20.30
C ALA A 38 -18.80 -36.86 21.11
N VAL A 39 -18.15 -37.73 21.89
CA VAL A 39 -16.94 -37.38 22.66
C VAL A 39 -15.76 -37.10 21.74
N ASP A 40 -15.55 -37.92 20.72
CA ASP A 40 -14.48 -37.74 19.75
C ASP A 40 -14.65 -36.43 18.95
N ASN A 41 -15.86 -36.18 18.46
CA ASN A 41 -16.19 -34.93 17.77
C ASN A 41 -16.01 -33.70 18.66
N TYR A 42 -16.39 -33.79 19.94
CA TYR A 42 -16.18 -32.70 20.89
C TYR A 42 -14.69 -32.39 21.07
N ARG A 43 -13.85 -33.41 21.25
CA ARG A 43 -12.40 -33.24 21.40
C ARG A 43 -11.77 -32.61 20.17
N VAL A 44 -12.09 -33.12 18.98
CA VAL A 44 -11.60 -32.57 17.71
C VAL A 44 -12.10 -31.13 17.50
N ARG A 45 -13.35 -30.85 17.85
CA ARG A 45 -13.90 -29.50 17.76
C ARG A 45 -13.16 -28.53 18.66
N THR A 46 -12.82 -28.93 19.89
CA THR A 46 -12.08 -28.06 20.82
C THR A 46 -10.69 -27.74 20.29
N THR A 47 -9.94 -28.72 19.76
CA THR A 47 -8.60 -28.48 19.23
C THR A 47 -8.63 -27.58 17.99
N LEU A 48 -9.59 -27.80 17.08
CA LEU A 48 -9.75 -26.95 15.90
C LEU A 48 -10.14 -25.52 16.25
N VAL A 49 -10.95 -25.33 17.30
CA VAL A 49 -11.30 -24.00 17.80
C VAL A 49 -10.06 -23.28 18.34
N ASP A 50 -9.23 -23.98 19.11
CA ASP A 50 -7.99 -23.42 19.66
C ASP A 50 -6.99 -23.06 18.55
N GLU A 51 -6.79 -23.95 17.57
CA GLU A 51 -5.95 -23.69 16.39
C GLU A 51 -6.45 -22.48 15.59
N LEU A 52 -7.76 -22.40 15.37
CA LEU A 52 -8.37 -21.28 14.65
C LEU A 52 -8.21 -19.96 15.43
N HIS A 53 -8.32 -19.99 16.75
CA HIS A 53 -8.03 -18.83 17.59
C HIS A 53 -6.56 -18.41 17.48
N ALA A 54 -5.62 -19.34 17.55
CA ALA A 54 -4.20 -19.06 17.36
C ALA A 54 -3.91 -18.46 15.98
N GLN A 55 -4.48 -19.03 14.92
CA GLN A 55 -4.35 -18.49 13.55
C GLN A 55 -4.91 -17.09 13.42
N ARG A 56 -6.08 -16.80 14.03
CA ARG A 56 -6.68 -15.46 14.03
C ARG A 56 -5.81 -14.44 14.77
N LEU A 57 -5.19 -14.84 15.89
CA LEU A 57 -4.27 -13.98 16.63
C LEU A 57 -3.04 -13.65 15.79
N HIS A 58 -2.40 -14.67 15.20
CA HIS A 58 -1.25 -14.46 14.32
C HIS A 58 -1.59 -13.60 13.10
N ALA A 59 -2.74 -13.82 12.47
CA ALA A 59 -3.19 -13.01 11.34
C ALA A 59 -3.40 -11.54 11.75
N ARG A 60 -3.94 -11.28 12.96
CA ARG A 60 -4.10 -9.92 13.49
C ARG A 60 -2.76 -9.25 13.77
N GLU A 61 -1.83 -9.96 14.39
CA GLU A 61 -0.48 -9.44 14.66
C GLU A 61 0.24 -9.07 13.36
N GLN A 62 0.20 -9.95 12.35
CA GLN A 62 0.77 -9.69 11.04
C GLN A 62 0.10 -8.48 10.37
N HIS A 63 -1.23 -8.39 10.43
CA HIS A 63 -1.97 -7.25 9.88
C HIS A 63 -1.57 -5.95 10.56
N GLU A 64 -1.45 -5.93 11.89
CA GLU A 64 -1.04 -4.75 12.64
C GLU A 64 0.39 -4.32 12.27
N LEU A 65 1.32 -5.27 12.14
CA LEU A 65 2.69 -4.99 11.70
C LEU A 65 2.71 -4.39 10.28
N LEU A 66 1.92 -4.94 9.35
CA LEU A 66 1.80 -4.41 7.99
C LEU A 66 1.24 -2.98 7.99
N VAL A 67 0.18 -2.72 8.75
CA VAL A 67 -0.40 -1.37 8.88
C VAL A 67 0.63 -0.39 9.43
N ARG A 68 1.38 -0.77 10.46
CA ARG A 68 2.46 0.05 11.02
C ARG A 68 3.57 0.32 10.00
N GLN A 69 4.00 -0.69 9.25
CA GLN A 69 5.04 -0.55 8.22
C GLN A 69 4.59 0.37 7.08
N VAL A 70 3.37 0.20 6.58
CA VAL A 70 2.80 1.06 5.53
C VAL A 70 2.66 2.50 6.02
N GLY A 71 2.18 2.70 7.24
CA GLY A 71 2.09 4.03 7.86
C GLY A 71 3.46 4.70 8.00
N ALA A 72 4.47 3.97 8.47
CA ALA A 72 5.84 4.47 8.59
C ALA A 72 6.45 4.80 7.21
N ALA A 73 6.25 3.94 6.21
CA ALA A 73 6.73 4.17 4.85
C ALA A 73 6.09 5.42 4.22
N ARG A 74 4.78 5.60 4.41
CA ARG A 74 4.06 6.80 3.96
C ARG A 74 4.60 8.06 4.61
N LYS A 75 4.76 8.06 5.94
CA LYS A 75 5.31 9.20 6.68
C LYS A 75 6.73 9.53 6.24
N LYS A 76 7.59 8.52 6.04
CA LYS A 76 8.95 8.70 5.52
C LYS A 76 8.93 9.36 4.13
N ARG A 77 8.05 8.90 3.24
CA ARG A 77 7.91 9.49 1.90
C ARG A 77 7.43 10.95 1.97
N GLU A 78 6.44 11.24 2.80
CA GLU A 78 5.93 12.62 2.98
C GLU A 78 7.02 13.56 3.54
N LEU A 79 7.80 13.09 4.52
CA LEU A 79 8.94 13.84 5.05
C LEU A 79 10.04 14.07 4.01
N GLN A 80 10.33 13.07 3.18
CA GLN A 80 11.29 13.20 2.09
C GLN A 80 10.83 14.27 1.08
N ILE A 81 9.56 14.21 0.64
CA ILE A 81 8.98 15.21 -0.28
C ILE A 81 9.06 16.61 0.33
N LEU A 82 8.75 16.75 1.63
CA LEU A 82 8.82 18.04 2.31
C LEU A 82 10.27 18.57 2.37
N ASN A 83 11.23 17.69 2.62
CA ASN A 83 12.65 18.06 2.67
C ASN A 83 13.18 18.45 1.28
N GLU A 84 12.78 17.71 0.24
CA GLU A 84 13.09 18.06 -1.16
C GLU A 84 12.52 19.45 -1.50
N ARG A 85 11.23 19.70 -1.21
CA ARG A 85 10.60 21.03 -1.42
C ARG A 85 11.32 22.15 -0.68
N LYS A 86 11.65 21.95 0.60
CA LYS A 86 12.43 22.90 1.39
C LYS A 86 13.79 23.16 0.75
N SER A 87 14.45 22.12 0.27
CA SER A 87 15.75 22.22 -0.39
C SER A 87 15.68 23.00 -1.70
N TYR A 88 14.63 22.78 -2.50
CA TYR A 88 14.35 23.54 -3.72
C TYR A 88 14.13 25.03 -3.39
N GLN A 89 13.27 25.35 -2.43
CA GLN A 89 13.01 26.74 -2.02
C GLN A 89 14.27 27.46 -1.53
N ILE A 90 15.11 26.80 -0.73
CA ILE A 90 16.37 27.38 -0.26
C ILE A 90 17.28 27.69 -1.45
N ARG A 91 17.36 26.78 -2.43
CA ARG A 91 18.18 26.97 -3.63
C ARG A 91 17.65 28.09 -4.52
N GLU A 92 16.33 28.16 -4.73
CA GLU A 92 15.68 29.25 -5.46
C GLU A 92 15.96 30.60 -4.81
N MET A 93 15.87 30.69 -3.48
CA MET A 93 16.17 31.92 -2.75
C MET A 93 17.64 32.32 -2.88
N LYS A 94 18.57 31.37 -2.81
CA LYS A 94 20.01 31.64 -3.02
C LYS A 94 20.29 32.17 -4.43
N LEU A 95 19.66 31.59 -5.45
CA LEU A 95 19.76 32.07 -6.84
C LEU A 95 19.15 33.45 -7.00
N ALA A 96 17.97 33.69 -6.43
CA ALA A 96 17.30 34.99 -6.47
C ALA A 96 18.16 36.09 -5.83
N LEU A 97 18.80 35.79 -4.69
CA LEU A 97 19.74 36.71 -4.04
C LEU A 97 20.97 36.98 -4.91
N HIS A 98 21.56 35.94 -5.52
CA HIS A 98 22.70 36.13 -6.41
C HIS A 98 22.34 37.01 -7.61
N ILE A 99 21.17 36.81 -8.23
CA ILE A 99 20.68 37.67 -9.31
C ILE A 99 20.49 39.10 -8.82
N ALA A 100 19.94 39.31 -7.61
CA ALA A 100 19.79 40.65 -7.05
C ALA A 100 21.14 41.35 -6.83
N MET A 101 22.14 40.62 -6.33
CA MET A 101 23.50 41.14 -6.17
C MET A 101 24.14 41.50 -7.52
N LEU A 102 23.99 40.66 -8.54
CA LEU A 102 24.48 40.95 -9.89
C LEU A 102 23.81 42.20 -10.48
N ARG A 103 22.50 42.36 -10.28
CA ARG A 103 21.78 43.56 -10.71
C ARG A 103 22.30 44.81 -10.02
N ASN A 104 22.61 44.73 -8.73
CA ASN A 104 23.20 45.85 -7.99
C ASN A 104 24.58 46.21 -8.54
N GLN A 105 25.45 45.23 -8.76
CA GLN A 105 26.78 45.43 -9.35
C GLN A 105 26.72 46.07 -10.74
N LEU A 106 25.75 45.68 -11.57
CA LEU A 106 25.55 46.28 -12.90
C LEU A 106 25.11 47.74 -12.78
N GLN A 107 24.17 48.04 -11.88
CA GLN A 107 23.73 49.41 -11.63
C GLN A 107 24.86 50.29 -11.09
N ASP A 108 25.67 49.76 -10.17
CA ASP A 108 26.87 50.44 -9.65
C ASP A 108 27.89 50.73 -10.77
N ALA A 109 27.95 49.89 -11.80
CA ALA A 109 28.78 50.08 -12.99
C ALA A 109 28.12 50.96 -14.08
N GLY A 110 26.92 51.50 -13.83
CA GLY A 110 26.17 52.32 -14.80
C GLY A 110 25.54 51.52 -15.95
N ILE A 111 25.40 50.21 -15.80
CA ILE A 111 24.80 49.30 -16.79
C ILE A 111 23.39 48.94 -16.34
N ASP A 112 22.40 49.14 -17.22
CA ASP A 112 21.02 48.74 -16.92
C ASP A 112 20.85 47.21 -16.96
N PRO A 113 20.37 46.58 -15.86
CA PRO A 113 20.19 45.14 -15.82
C PRO A 113 19.06 44.67 -16.74
N VAL A 114 19.18 43.44 -17.22
CA VAL A 114 18.18 42.81 -18.11
C VAL A 114 16.81 42.72 -17.43
N SER A 115 15.78 43.19 -18.13
CA SER A 115 14.39 43.16 -17.66
C SER A 115 13.81 41.74 -17.66
N VAL A 116 12.81 41.51 -16.80
CA VAL A 116 12.15 40.20 -16.68
C VAL A 116 11.52 39.77 -18.02
N ASN A 117 10.93 40.71 -18.76
CA ASN A 117 10.29 40.42 -20.05
C ASN A 117 11.29 39.92 -21.10
N LYS A 118 12.49 40.52 -21.16
CA LYS A 118 13.55 40.05 -22.06
C LYS A 118 14.06 38.66 -21.67
N CYS A 119 14.18 38.39 -20.36
CA CYS A 119 14.55 37.06 -19.85
C CYS A 119 13.53 35.98 -20.25
N LEU A 120 12.23 36.28 -20.17
CA LEU A 120 11.17 35.33 -20.60
C LEU A 120 11.22 35.05 -22.10
N GLN A 121 11.49 36.07 -22.92
CA GLN A 121 11.65 35.89 -24.38
C GLN A 121 12.84 34.98 -24.69
N GLU A 122 13.98 35.22 -24.05
CA GLU A 122 15.18 34.37 -24.20
C GLU A 122 14.98 32.96 -23.65
N TYR A 123 14.21 32.80 -22.56
CA TYR A 123 13.86 31.47 -22.05
C TYR A 123 13.11 30.65 -23.10
N HIS A 124 12.08 31.22 -23.72
CA HIS A 124 11.31 30.51 -24.76
C HIS A 124 12.11 30.26 -26.04
N ARG A 125 13.09 31.12 -26.34
CA ARG A 125 13.96 30.97 -27.51
C ARG A 125 15.03 29.91 -27.31
N SER A 126 15.67 29.90 -26.14
CA SER A 126 16.96 29.24 -25.92
C SER A 126 16.86 28.02 -25.00
N VAL A 127 15.80 27.88 -24.20
CA VAL A 127 15.58 26.69 -23.38
C VAL A 127 14.73 25.68 -24.13
N LYS A 128 15.26 24.47 -24.28
CA LYS A 128 14.55 23.34 -24.88
C LYS A 128 14.28 22.28 -23.81
N MET A 129 13.17 21.57 -24.01
CA MET A 129 12.69 20.53 -23.12
C MET A 129 12.77 19.18 -23.84
N GLU A 130 13.44 18.19 -23.26
CA GLU A 130 13.34 16.82 -23.76
C GLU A 130 12.03 16.20 -23.33
N ASN A 131 11.21 15.83 -24.30
CA ASN A 131 10.01 15.03 -24.09
C ASN A 131 10.27 13.57 -24.44
N SER A 132 11.41 13.02 -24.00
CA SER A 132 11.68 11.60 -24.18
C SER A 132 10.77 10.80 -23.24
N VAL A 133 9.86 10.02 -23.82
CA VAL A 133 8.83 9.20 -23.16
C VAL A 133 9.43 8.18 -22.17
N SER A 134 10.74 7.93 -22.23
CA SER A 134 11.50 7.12 -21.26
C SER A 134 11.76 7.81 -19.92
N ASN A 135 11.50 9.12 -19.78
CA ASN A 135 11.83 9.90 -18.59
C ASN A 135 10.60 10.13 -17.69
N VAL A 136 10.12 9.07 -17.05
CA VAL A 136 8.89 9.04 -16.21
C VAL A 136 9.00 9.91 -14.92
N SER A 137 10.10 10.65 -14.70
CA SER A 137 10.23 11.60 -13.58
C SER A 137 11.15 12.80 -13.80
N GLY A 138 11.69 13.00 -15.01
CA GLY A 138 12.76 13.99 -15.22
C GLY A 138 12.60 14.76 -16.51
N THR A 139 11.85 15.86 -16.47
CA THR A 139 11.92 16.85 -17.56
C THR A 139 13.29 17.52 -17.48
N THR A 140 14.23 17.14 -18.34
CA THR A 140 15.54 17.79 -18.44
C THR A 140 15.42 19.02 -19.33
N LEU A 141 15.59 20.19 -18.71
CA LEU A 141 15.71 21.47 -19.40
C LEU A 141 17.18 21.70 -19.72
N TRP A 142 17.49 22.08 -20.96
CA TRP A 142 18.84 22.51 -21.33
C TRP A 142 18.80 23.76 -22.20
N LEU A 143 19.88 24.53 -22.17
CA LEU A 143 20.07 25.64 -23.10
C LEU A 143 20.62 25.14 -24.44
N ALA A 144 20.11 25.72 -25.52
CA ALA A 144 20.52 25.45 -26.89
C ALA A 144 21.70 26.33 -27.35
N ASP A 145 21.94 27.49 -26.71
CA ASP A 145 23.06 28.38 -27.02
C ASP A 145 24.27 28.14 -26.09
N ASP A 146 25.44 27.94 -26.68
CA ASP A 146 26.68 27.57 -25.97
C ASP A 146 27.30 28.73 -25.18
N GLU A 147 27.10 30.00 -25.56
CA GLU A 147 27.73 31.14 -24.89
C GLU A 147 27.14 31.44 -23.50
N LEU A 148 25.81 31.31 -23.36
CA LEU A 148 25.13 31.49 -22.07
C LEU A 148 25.36 30.30 -21.14
N LYS A 149 25.73 29.15 -21.70
CA LYS A 149 25.92 27.91 -20.96
C LYS A 149 27.11 27.98 -20.00
N SER A 150 28.20 28.66 -20.40
CA SER A 150 29.37 28.86 -19.52
C SER A 150 29.13 29.85 -18.39
N LEU A 151 28.11 30.72 -18.53
CA LEU A 151 27.75 31.72 -17.54
C LEU A 151 26.70 31.21 -16.54
N LEU A 152 26.14 30.01 -16.76
CA LEU A 152 25.19 29.41 -15.84
C LEU A 152 25.87 29.06 -14.52
N PRO A 153 25.33 29.53 -13.38
CA PRO A 153 25.87 29.13 -12.10
C PRO A 153 25.63 27.64 -11.89
N ASN A 154 26.66 26.92 -11.43
CA ASN A 154 26.51 25.51 -11.11
C ASN A 154 25.59 25.36 -9.90
N VAL A 155 24.41 24.79 -10.13
CA VAL A 155 23.36 24.65 -9.12
C VAL A 155 23.83 23.87 -7.87
N ARG A 156 24.83 23.00 -8.02
CA ARG A 156 25.41 22.23 -6.90
C ARG A 156 26.22 23.08 -5.93
N GLU A 157 26.79 24.20 -6.37
CA GLU A 157 27.56 25.09 -5.49
C GLU A 157 26.70 25.65 -4.34
N TYR A 158 25.40 25.85 -4.59
CA TYR A 158 24.46 26.30 -3.55
C TYR A 158 24.03 25.20 -2.58
N SER A 159 24.21 23.92 -2.92
CA SER A 159 23.91 22.79 -2.01
C SER A 159 25.10 22.41 -1.14
N ASP A 160 26.32 22.50 -1.68
CA ASP A 160 27.53 21.95 -1.02
C ASP A 160 27.97 22.80 0.19
N ASN A 161 27.60 24.08 0.23
CA ASN A 161 27.86 24.99 1.35
C ASN A 161 26.86 24.90 2.52
N ARG A 162 26.16 23.77 2.73
CA ARG A 162 25.46 23.51 4.00
C ARG A 162 26.48 23.01 5.04
N ARG A 163 27.22 23.92 5.66
CA ARG A 163 27.83 23.68 6.97
C ARG A 163 26.90 24.17 8.07
#